data_AF-U1PKE1-F1
#
_entry.id   AF-U1PKE1-F1
#
_cell.length_a   1.000
_cell.length_b   1.000
_cell.length_c   1.000
_cell.angle_alpha   90.00
_cell.angle_beta   90.00
_cell.angle_gamma   90.00
#
_symmetry.space_group_name_H-M   'P 1'
#
loop_
_entity.id
_entity.type
_entity.pdbx_description
1 polymer ?
#
loop_
_entity_poly.entity_id
_entity_poly.type
_entity_poly.pdbx_seq_one_letter_code
_entity_poly.pdbx_strand_id
1 'polypeptide(L)' 'MGTATTASDKGFGLTILFSLLTLIGVVGMLAAGFTGDQLLAAGGFALAVIAASFAISANHIYS' A
#
# COMPACT_ATOMS: atom_id res chain seq x y z
N MET A 1 -8.41 -25.71 -17.33
CA MET A 1 -8.27 -25.68 -15.86
C MET A 1 -6.99 -24.92 -15.55
N GLY A 2 -7.05 -23.61 -15.28
CA GLY A 2 -5.84 -22.77 -15.12
C GLY A 2 -6.10 -21.28 -14.89
N THR A 3 -7.35 -20.81 -15.03
CA THR A 3 -7.72 -19.40 -14.83
C THR A 3 -8.00 -19.06 -13.37
N ALA A 4 -8.46 -20.03 -12.56
CA ALA A 4 -8.78 -19.81 -11.15
C ALA A 4 -7.54 -19.57 -10.28
N THR A 5 -6.44 -20.26 -10.56
CA THR A 5 -5.16 -20.08 -9.85
C THR A 5 -4.55 -18.71 -10.15
N THR A 6 -4.56 -18.27 -11.42
CA THR A 6 -4.03 -16.97 -11.84
C THR A 6 -4.79 -15.77 -11.24
N ALA A 7 -6.09 -15.89 -10.96
CA ALA A 7 -6.87 -14.84 -10.30
C ALA A 7 -6.43 -14.67 -8.83
N SER A 8 -6.35 -15.78 -8.09
CA SER A 8 -5.89 -15.80 -6.70
C SER A 8 -4.45 -15.28 -6.55
N ASP A 9 -3.56 -15.64 -7.48
CA ASP A 9 -2.16 -15.21 -7.45
C ASP A 9 -2.02 -13.68 -7.67
N LYS A 10 -2.90 -13.08 -8.49
CA LYS A 10 -2.93 -11.62 -8.71
C LYS A 10 -3.37 -10.86 -7.47
N GLY A 11 -4.40 -11.34 -6.77
CA GLY A 11 -4.89 -10.71 -5.55
C GLY A 11 -3.79 -10.63 -4.48
N PHE A 12 -3.08 -11.72 -4.28
CA PHE A 12 -1.98 -11.79 -3.33
C PHE A 12 -0.80 -10.90 -3.73
N GLY A 13 -0.34 -10.98 -4.99
CA GLY A 13 0.78 -10.18 -5.49
C GLY A 13 0.52 -8.67 -5.44
N LEU A 14 -0.70 -8.25 -5.80
CA LEU A 14 -1.08 -6.84 -5.80
C LEU A 14 -1.26 -6.29 -4.38
N THR A 15 -1.77 -7.10 -3.45
CA THR A 15 -1.86 -6.77 -2.02
C THR A 15 -0.47 -6.55 -1.41
N ILE A 16 0.51 -7.41 -1.74
CA ILE A 16 1.90 -7.23 -1.32
C ILE A 16 2.49 -5.94 -1.88
N LEU A 17 2.30 -5.67 -3.18
CA LEU A 17 2.83 -4.47 -3.82
C LEU A 17 2.34 -3.19 -3.12
N PHE A 18 1.03 -3.11 -2.87
CA PHE A 18 0.44 -1.96 -2.18
C PHE A 18 0.80 -1.88 -0.69
N SER A 19 1.02 -3.03 -0.03
CA SER A 19 1.56 -3.05 1.33
C SER A 19 2.98 -2.49 1.39
N LEU A 20 3.84 -2.83 0.42
CA LEU A 20 5.18 -2.24 0.31
C LEU A 20 5.11 -0.74 0.06
N LEU A 21 4.20 -0.28 -0.81
CA LEU A 21 3.97 1.14 -1.05
C LEU A 21 3.49 1.88 0.20
N THR A 22 2.65 1.25 1.01
CA THR A 22 2.21 1.77 2.31
C THR A 22 3.41 1.96 3.24
N LEU A 23 4.31 1.00 3.27
CA LEU A 23 5.55 1.04 4.04
C LEU A 23 6.44 2.21 3.62
N ILE A 24 6.54 2.50 2.31
CA ILE A 24 7.27 3.67 1.80
C ILE A 24 6.64 4.98 2.31
N GLY A 25 5.30 5.10 2.29
CA GLY A 25 4.59 6.26 2.84
C GLY A 25 4.86 6.47 4.34
N VAL A 26 4.85 5.38 5.12
CA VAL A 26 5.18 5.39 6.55
C VAL A 26 6.63 5.80 6.80
N VAL A 27 7.57 5.29 6.01
CA VAL A 27 8.99 5.68 6.11
C VAL A 27 9.17 7.16 5.77
N GLY A 28 8.45 7.67 4.77
CA GLY A 28 8.43 9.11 4.45
C GLY A 28 7.88 9.96 5.60
N MET A 29 6.80 9.49 6.25
CA MET A 29 6.25 10.13 7.44
C MET A 29 7.23 10.13 8.61
N LEU A 30 7.93 9.01 8.84
CA LEU A 30 8.95 8.89 9.88
C LEU A 30 10.14 9.82 9.60
N ALA A 31 10.61 9.88 8.36
CA ALA A 31 11.69 10.77 7.94
C ALA A 31 11.34 12.24 8.18
N ALA A 32 10.11 12.64 7.84
CA ALA A 32 9.60 13.98 8.07
C ALA A 32 9.51 14.33 9.57
N GLY A 33 9.29 13.33 10.44
CA GLY A 33 9.35 13.49 11.88
C GLY A 33 10.71 13.96 12.41
N PHE A 34 11.81 13.62 11.73
CA PHE A 34 13.15 14.09 12.10
C PHE A 34 13.43 15.53 11.64
N THR A 35 12.82 15.98 10.57
CA THR A 35 13.01 17.34 10.03
C THR A 35 12.00 18.35 10.58
N GLY A 36 10.92 17.88 11.21
CA GLY A 36 9.83 18.72 11.69
C GLY A 36 8.90 19.22 10.57
N ASP A 37 9.04 18.69 9.34
CA ASP A 37 8.20 19.08 8.21
C ASP A 37 6.84 18.37 8.27
N GLN A 38 5.85 19.09 8.80
CA GLN A 38 4.50 18.56 8.97
C GLN A 38 3.78 18.30 7.64
N LEU A 39 4.09 19.05 6.57
CA LEU A 39 3.46 18.85 5.28
C LEU A 39 3.96 17.56 4.63
N LEU A 40 5.27 17.30 4.74
CA LEU A 40 5.86 16.05 4.26
C LEU A 40 5.34 14.84 5.07
N ALA A 41 5.21 14.98 6.39
CA ALA A 41 4.63 13.94 7.24
C ALA A 41 3.18 13.63 6.88
N ALA A 42 2.35 14.66 6.68
CA ALA A 42 0.96 14.51 6.26
C ALA A 42 0.85 13.89 4.87
N GLY A 43 1.73 14.26 3.94
CA GLY A 43 1.81 13.67 2.60
C GLY A 43 2.16 12.18 2.65
N GLY A 44 3.16 11.80 3.46
CA GLY A 44 3.54 10.40 3.68
C GLY A 44 2.41 9.56 4.27
N PHE A 45 1.71 10.11 5.26
CA PHE A 45 0.53 9.48 5.85
C PHE A 45 -0.61 9.29 4.83
N ALA A 46 -0.97 10.34 4.08
CA ALA A 46 -2.03 10.25 3.08
C ALA A 46 -1.72 9.20 2.01
N LEU A 47 -0.48 9.15 1.53
CA LEU A 47 -0.02 8.15 0.56
C LEU A 47 -0.10 6.73 1.14
N ALA A 48 0.28 6.54 2.40
CA ALA A 48 0.16 5.25 3.08
C ALA A 48 -1.30 4.78 3.18
N VAL A 49 -2.23 5.65 3.57
CA VAL A 49 -3.65 5.31 3.69
C VAL A 49 -4.27 4.93 2.34
N ILE A 50 -3.95 5.66 1.28
CA ILE A 50 -4.43 5.36 -0.08
C ILE A 50 -3.90 4.02 -0.55
N ALA A 51 -2.60 3.77 -0.37
CA ALA A 51 -1.98 2.50 -0.72
C ALA A 51 -2.59 1.31 0.05
N ALA A 52 -2.80 1.46 1.37
CA ALA A 52 -3.43 0.42 2.19
C ALA A 52 -4.86 0.12 1.73
N SER A 53 -5.63 1.15 1.35
CA SER A 53 -6.99 1.00 0.84
C SER A 53 -7.02 0.21 -0.48
N PHE A 54 -6.03 0.45 -1.35
CA PHE A 54 -5.88 -0.33 -2.58
C PHE A 54 -5.42 -1.78 -2.33
N ALA A 55 -4.58 -2.02 -1.32
CA ALA A 55 -4.21 -3.39 -0.93
C ALA A 55 -5.45 -4.23 -0.57
N ILE A 56 -6.36 -3.65 0.21
CA ILE A 56 -7.60 -4.30 0.65
C ILE A 56 -8.53 -4.51 -0.55
N SER A 57 -8.70 -3.47 -1.39
CA SER A 57 -9.53 -3.55 -2.59
C SER A 57 -9.03 -4.62 -3.57
N ALA A 58 -7.71 -4.73 -3.75
CA ALA A 58 -7.08 -5.77 -4.56
C ALA A 58 -7.38 -7.17 -4.02
N ASN A 59 -7.27 -7.37 -2.71
CA ASN A 59 -7.62 -8.64 -2.09
C ASN A 59 -9.10 -8.99 -2.33
N HIS A 60 -10.03 -8.05 -2.17
CA HIS A 60 -11.46 -8.32 -2.35
C HIS A 60 -11.89 -8.56 -3.82
N ILE A 61 -11.23 -7.93 -4.80
CA ILE A 61 -11.58 -8.07 -6.22
C ILE A 61 -11.06 -9.40 -6.80
N TYR A 62 -9.95 -9.91 -6.27
CA TYR A 62 -9.24 -11.05 -6.84
C TYR A 62 -9.20 -12.29 -5.90
N SER A 63 -9.90 -12.25 -4.76
CA SER A 63 -10.12 -13.41 -3.86
C SER A 63 -11.17 -14.37 -4.41
#